data_AF-A0A9P0BAP8-F1
#
_entry.id   AF-A0A9P0BAP8-F1
#
_cell.length_a   1.000
_cell.length_b   1.000
_cell.length_c   1.000
_cell.angle_alpha   90.00
_cell.angle_beta   90.00
_cell.angle_gamma   90.00
#
_symmetry.space_group_name_H-M   'P 1'
#
loop_
_entity.id
_entity.type
_entity.pdbx_description
1 polymer ?
#
loop_
_entity_poly.entity_id
_entity_poly.type
_entity_poly.pdbx_seq_one_letter_code
_entity_poly.pdbx_strand_id
1 'polypeptide(L)'
;MSQICCGKFKHEKNENLDDYFKALGVPYLIRKMICSTSPQLEITSDEQGNWTVSQITMLKTTVAKFKLGEVFEENMPGGLLKSNAVLEDNKLIISSTGPNQEKVTRTYEFSESHCILTLKELKSGIEAKRHFKRSQ
;
A
#
# COMPACT_ATOMS: atom_id res chain seq x y z
N MET A 1 23.67 3.68 -5.58
CA MET A 1 22.56 4.06 -6.48
C MET A 1 21.32 4.23 -5.62
N SER A 2 20.70 5.41 -5.57
CA SER A 2 19.46 5.58 -4.80
C SER A 2 18.34 4.80 -5.49
N GLN A 3 17.76 3.84 -4.79
CA GLN A 3 16.63 3.08 -5.30
C GLN A 3 15.43 4.03 -5.45
N ILE A 4 14.86 4.14 -6.64
CA ILE A 4 13.76 5.08 -6.97
C ILE A 4 12.48 4.85 -6.14
N CYS A 5 12.40 3.71 -5.46
CA CYS A 5 11.34 3.37 -4.51
C CYS A 5 11.52 4.01 -3.13
N CYS A 6 12.74 4.34 -2.71
CA CYS A 6 12.99 4.89 -1.38
C CYS A 6 12.80 6.41 -1.36
N GLY A 7 12.12 6.92 -0.35
CA GLY A 7 11.83 8.34 -0.19
C GLY A 7 10.45 8.63 0.40
N LYS A 8 10.10 9.91 0.41
CA LYS A 8 8.83 10.44 0.92
C LYS A 8 7.93 10.86 -0.24
N PHE A 9 6.65 10.55 -0.14
CA PHE A 9 5.65 10.88 -1.14
C PHE A 9 4.38 11.39 -0.46
N LYS A 10 3.81 12.47 -0.99
CA LYS A 10 2.57 13.08 -0.49
C LYS A 10 1.41 12.69 -1.38
N HIS A 11 0.29 12.31 -0.75
CA HIS A 11 -0.95 11.99 -1.45
C HIS A 11 -1.46 13.18 -2.27
N GLU A 12 -1.91 12.90 -3.50
CA GLU A 12 -2.51 13.90 -4.40
C GLU A 12 -3.99 13.59 -4.68
N LYS A 13 -4.28 12.35 -5.09
CA LYS A 13 -5.64 11.94 -5.46
C LYS A 13 -5.87 10.45 -5.29
N ASN A 14 -7.15 10.08 -5.26
CA ASN A 14 -7.63 8.71 -5.25
C ASN A 14 -8.50 8.46 -6.49
N GLU A 15 -8.45 7.26 -7.05
CA GLU A 15 -9.31 6.78 -8.13
C GLU A 15 -10.01 5.50 -7.67
N ASN A 16 -11.34 5.44 -7.81
CA ASN A 16 -12.18 4.27 -7.51
C ASN A 16 -12.07 3.69 -6.07
N LEU A 17 -11.53 4.44 -5.12
CA LEU A 17 -11.20 3.93 -3.78
C LEU A 17 -12.42 3.55 -2.93
N ASP A 18 -13.51 4.32 -3.00
CA ASP A 18 -14.75 4.00 -2.26
C ASP A 18 -15.41 2.74 -2.80
N ASP A 19 -15.49 2.60 -4.12
CA ASP A 19 -16.08 1.41 -4.76
C ASP A 19 -15.23 0.15 -4.55
N TYR A 20 -13.90 0.27 -4.55
CA TYR A 20 -13.00 -0.80 -4.15
C TYR A 20 -13.30 -1.31 -2.74
N PHE A 21 -13.32 -0.41 -1.74
CA PHE A 21 -13.63 -0.82 -0.37
C PHE A 21 -15.07 -1.29 -0.20
N LYS A 22 -16.02 -0.78 -1.00
CA LYS A 22 -17.41 -1.23 -1.02
C LYS A 22 -17.51 -2.68 -1.50
N ALA A 23 -16.78 -3.04 -2.55
CA ALA A 23 -16.72 -4.42 -3.05
C ALA A 23 -16.07 -5.38 -2.03
N LEU A 24 -15.12 -4.89 -1.24
CA LEU A 24 -14.54 -5.63 -0.10
C LEU A 24 -15.46 -5.70 1.13
N GLY A 25 -16.69 -5.18 1.06
CA GLY A 25 -17.65 -5.23 2.16
C GLY A 25 -17.34 -4.29 3.33
N VAL A 26 -16.42 -3.33 3.17
CA VAL A 26 -16.08 -2.37 4.22
C VAL A 26 -17.28 -1.45 4.48
N PRO A 27 -17.71 -1.20 5.74
CA PRO A 27 -18.87 -0.36 6.05
C PRO A 27 -18.76 1.09 5.56
N TYR A 28 -19.87 1.71 5.15
CA TYR A 28 -19.93 3.03 4.51
C TYR A 28 -19.13 4.12 5.25
N LEU A 29 -19.31 4.25 6.57
CA LEU A 29 -18.62 5.27 7.37
C LEU A 29 -17.10 5.08 7.36
N ILE A 30 -16.62 3.83 7.44
CA ILE A 30 -15.20 3.51 7.39
C ILE A 30 -14.63 3.85 6.02
N ARG A 31 -15.36 3.54 4.94
CA ARG A 31 -14.91 3.89 3.57
C ARG A 31 -14.76 5.40 3.39
N LYS A 32 -15.73 6.19 3.86
CA LYS A 32 -15.64 7.66 3.78
C LYS A 32 -14.45 8.20 4.57
N MET A 33 -14.21 7.68 5.77
CA MET A 33 -13.05 8.05 6.57
C MET A 33 -11.74 7.72 5.86
N ILE A 34 -11.61 6.54 5.27
CA ILE A 34 -10.40 6.15 4.51
C ILE A 34 -10.22 7.04 3.27
N CYS A 35 -11.30 7.30 2.52
CA CYS A 35 -11.23 8.11 1.30
C CYS A 35 -10.89 9.57 1.56
N SER A 36 -11.25 10.11 2.74
CA SER A 36 -10.88 11.48 3.15
C SER A 36 -9.46 11.61 3.68
N THR A 37 -8.71 10.51 3.84
CA THR A 37 -7.30 10.59 4.28
C THR A 37 -6.38 11.04 3.13
N SER A 38 -5.44 11.94 3.46
CA SER A 38 -4.30 12.30 2.62
C SER A 38 -2.99 11.80 3.25
N PRO A 39 -2.66 10.50 3.13
CA PRO A 39 -1.47 9.94 3.75
C PRO A 39 -0.18 10.46 3.12
N GLN A 40 0.84 10.67 3.94
CA GLN A 40 2.22 10.68 3.48
C GLN A 40 2.76 9.25 3.50
N LEU A 41 3.34 8.84 2.37
CA LEU A 41 4.01 7.56 2.20
C LEU A 41 5.51 7.76 2.39
N GLU A 42 6.14 6.96 3.23
CA GLU A 42 7.59 6.96 3.41
C GLU A 42 8.11 5.53 3.29
N ILE A 43 9.10 5.35 2.41
CA ILE A 43 9.68 4.04 2.10
C ILE A 43 11.18 4.11 2.33
N THR A 44 11.69 3.19 3.14
CA THR A 44 13.11 3.05 3.43
C THR A 44 13.54 1.58 3.30
N SER A 45 14.81 1.40 2.97
CA SER A 45 15.50 0.12 2.96
C SER A 45 16.88 0.32 3.59
N ASP A 46 17.35 -0.63 4.39
CA ASP A 46 18.72 -0.63 4.90
C ASP A 46 19.64 -1.61 4.16
N GLU A 47 20.94 -1.56 4.45
CA GLU A 47 21.95 -2.44 3.85
C GLU A 47 21.79 -3.92 4.28
N GLN A 48 21.01 -4.19 5.32
CA GLN A 48 20.72 -5.54 5.81
C GLN A 48 19.49 -6.16 5.11
N GLY A 49 18.89 -5.42 4.16
CA GLY A 49 17.72 -5.85 3.40
C GLY A 49 16.40 -5.70 4.15
N ASN A 50 16.36 -4.94 5.24
CA ASN A 50 15.11 -4.63 5.93
C ASN A 50 14.41 -3.46 5.23
N TRP A 51 13.14 -3.65 4.92
CA TRP A 51 12.27 -2.65 4.31
C TRP A 51 11.27 -2.13 5.32
N THR A 52 11.00 -0.83 5.24
CA THR A 52 9.94 -0.17 5.99
C THR A 52 9.07 0.65 5.05
N VAL A 53 7.76 0.40 5.08
CA VAL A 53 6.75 1.22 4.41
C VAL A 53 5.87 1.85 5.49
N SER A 54 5.90 3.18 5.59
CA SER A 54 5.11 3.95 6.54
C SER A 54 4.02 4.73 5.81
N GLN A 55 2.77 4.59 6.26
CA GLN A 55 1.67 5.45 5.84
C GLN A 55 1.27 6.33 7.03
N ILE A 56 1.57 7.61 6.92
CA ILE A 56 1.40 8.61 7.97
C ILE A 56 0.15 9.42 7.63
N THR A 57 -0.86 9.40 8.51
CA THR A 57 -2.04 10.26 8.41
C THR A 57 -2.19 11.07 9.69
N MET A 58 -3.06 12.09 9.68
CA MET A 58 -3.42 12.85 10.89
C MET A 58 -4.02 11.98 12.00
N LEU A 59 -4.68 10.88 11.63
CA LEU A 59 -5.36 9.99 12.58
C LEU A 59 -4.43 8.91 13.15
N LYS A 60 -3.64 8.29 12.28
CA LYS A 60 -2.78 7.16 12.63
C LYS A 60 -1.62 7.01 11.65
N THR A 61 -0.47 6.64 12.20
CA THR A 61 0.65 6.11 11.41
C THR A 61 0.60 4.59 11.43
N THR A 62 0.70 3.99 10.25
CA THR A 62 0.86 2.54 10.08
C THR A 62 2.23 2.27 9.49
N VAL A 63 2.92 1.27 10.01
CA VAL A 63 4.28 0.92 9.62
C VAL A 63 4.31 -0.58 9.33
N ALA A 64 4.68 -0.94 8.10
CA ALA A 64 4.97 -2.31 7.70
C ALA A 64 6.49 -2.49 7.62
N LYS A 65 7.01 -3.51 8.31
CA LYS A 65 8.43 -3.91 8.26
C LYS A 65 8.54 -5.32 7.71
N PHE A 66 9.38 -5.52 6.71
CA PHE A 66 9.51 -6.80 6.03
C PHE A 66 10.86 -6.95 5.35
N LYS A 67 11.15 -8.14 4.84
CA LYS A 67 12.23 -8.40 3.88
C LYS A 67 11.61 -8.86 2.57
N LEU A 68 12.27 -8.52 1.46
CA LEU A 68 11.80 -8.96 0.14
C LEU A 68 11.90 -10.49 0.03
N GLY A 69 10.90 -11.12 -0.55
CA GLY A 69 10.82 -12.58 -0.70
C GLY A 69 10.40 -13.34 0.56
N GLU A 70 10.33 -12.70 1.72
CA GLU A 70 9.90 -13.34 2.97
C GLU A 70 8.41 -13.08 3.26
N VAL A 71 7.75 -14.06 3.89
CA VAL A 71 6.35 -13.89 4.34
C VAL A 71 6.35 -13.17 5.69
N PHE A 72 5.49 -12.17 5.82
CA PHE A 72 5.30 -11.40 7.05
C PHE A 72 3.82 -11.19 7.34
N GLU A 73 3.50 -10.87 8.59
CA GLU A 73 2.12 -10.66 9.03
C GLU A 73 1.83 -9.17 9.21
N GLU A 74 0.68 -8.72 8.70
CA GLU A 74 0.19 -7.35 8.83
C GLU A 74 -1.14 -7.32 9.56
N ASN A 75 -1.20 -6.55 10.66
CA ASN A 75 -2.44 -6.27 11.35
C ASN A 75 -3.16 -5.10 10.67
N MET A 76 -4.22 -5.41 9.92
CA MET A 76 -5.08 -4.41 9.27
C MET A 76 -6.45 -4.38 9.96
N PRO A 77 -7.23 -3.28 9.81
CA PRO A 77 -8.59 -3.21 10.36
C PRO A 77 -9.53 -4.35 9.93
N GLY A 78 -9.25 -5.00 8.78
CA GLY A 78 -9.99 -6.15 8.29
C GLY A 78 -9.52 -7.51 8.82
N GLY A 79 -8.46 -7.55 9.63
CA GLY A 79 -7.87 -8.77 10.19
C GLY A 79 -6.38 -8.90 9.90
N LEU A 80 -5.83 -10.04 10.31
CA LEU A 80 -4.44 -10.42 10.07
C LEU A 80 -4.26 -10.84 8.61
N LEU A 81 -3.37 -10.16 7.89
CA LEU A 81 -2.98 -10.52 6.54
C LEU A 81 -1.64 -11.23 6.55
N LYS A 82 -1.51 -12.30 5.78
CA LYS A 82 -0.20 -12.89 5.44
C LYS A 82 0.25 -12.30 4.12
N SER A 83 1.40 -11.65 4.14
CA SER A 83 1.89 -10.84 3.04
C SER A 83 3.28 -11.25 2.60
N ASN A 84 3.59 -11.02 1.33
CA ASN A 84 4.91 -11.18 0.77
C ASN A 84 5.19 -10.01 -0.17
N ALA A 85 6.40 -9.47 -0.11
CA ALA A 85 6.81 -8.33 -0.91
C ALA A 85 7.92 -8.72 -1.90
N VAL A 86 7.76 -8.32 -3.15
CA VAL A 86 8.75 -8.49 -4.21
C VAL A 86 9.02 -7.14 -4.85
N LEU A 87 10.27 -6.87 -5.20
CA LEU A 87 10.65 -5.70 -5.98
C LEU A 87 11.08 -6.14 -7.38
N GLU A 88 10.37 -5.67 -8.39
CA GLU A 88 10.65 -5.94 -9.80
C GLU A 88 10.77 -4.59 -10.52
N ASP A 89 11.96 -4.28 -11.05
CA ASP A 89 12.29 -2.98 -11.63
C ASP A 89 11.96 -1.82 -10.68
N ASN A 90 10.96 -1.01 -11.05
CA ASN A 90 10.47 0.14 -10.30
C ASN A 90 9.13 -0.16 -9.63
N LYS A 91 8.81 -1.43 -9.37
CA LYS A 91 7.54 -1.84 -8.76
C LYS A 91 7.78 -2.64 -7.48
N LEU A 92 7.28 -2.12 -6.36
CA LEU A 92 7.15 -2.91 -5.14
C LEU A 92 5.76 -3.53 -5.13
N ILE A 93 5.69 -4.86 -5.20
CA ILE A 93 4.45 -5.63 -5.25
C ILE A 93 4.31 -6.35 -3.92
N ILE A 94 3.26 -6.02 -3.17
CA ILE A 94 2.91 -6.72 -1.94
C ILE A 94 1.64 -7.54 -2.20
N SER A 95 1.79 -8.85 -2.17
CA SER A 95 0.68 -9.81 -2.27
C SER A 95 0.23 -10.20 -0.88
N SER A 96 -1.05 -10.09 -0.58
CA SER A 96 -1.62 -10.34 0.74
C SER A 96 -2.77 -11.33 0.66
N THR A 97 -2.81 -12.27 1.60
CA THR A 97 -3.93 -13.18 1.80
C THR A 97 -4.58 -12.88 3.14
N GLY A 98 -5.88 -12.60 3.13
CA GLY A 98 -6.67 -12.34 4.33
C GLY A 98 -7.22 -13.61 5.00
N PRO A 99 -7.88 -13.46 6.15
CA PRO A 99 -8.36 -14.59 6.96
C PRO A 99 -9.44 -15.41 6.26
N ASN A 100 -10.20 -14.83 5.33
CA ASN A 100 -11.21 -15.51 4.53
C ASN A 100 -10.66 -16.01 3.18
N GLN A 101 -9.33 -16.12 3.06
CA GLN A 101 -8.60 -16.48 1.84
C GLN A 101 -8.79 -15.51 0.67
N GLU A 102 -9.27 -14.29 0.94
CA GLU A 102 -9.26 -13.21 -0.03
C GLU A 102 -7.83 -12.83 -0.39
N LYS A 103 -7.56 -12.66 -1.68
CA LYS A 103 -6.25 -12.29 -2.18
C LYS A 103 -6.29 -10.90 -2.76
N VAL A 104 -5.44 -10.02 -2.24
CA VAL A 104 -5.30 -8.65 -2.69
C VAL A 104 -3.84 -8.35 -3.01
N THR A 105 -3.62 -7.45 -3.96
CA THR A 105 -2.29 -6.98 -4.32
C THR A 105 -2.21 -5.46 -4.15
N ARG A 106 -1.09 -5.00 -3.58
CA ARG A 106 -0.70 -3.60 -3.50
C ARG A 106 0.54 -3.41 -4.36
N THR A 107 0.40 -2.76 -5.50
CA THR A 107 1.50 -2.48 -6.41
C THR A 107 1.86 -1.01 -6.33
N TYR A 108 3.05 -0.71 -5.81
CA TYR A 108 3.61 0.64 -5.80
C TYR A 108 4.54 0.77 -7.01
N GLU A 109 4.12 1.55 -7.99
CA GLU A 109 4.90 1.84 -9.19
C GLU A 109 5.58 3.20 -9.04
N PHE A 110 6.90 3.21 -9.11
CA PHE A 110 7.73 4.37 -8.84
C PHE A 110 8.27 5.01 -10.12
N SER A 111 8.29 6.34 -10.11
CA SER A 111 8.99 7.18 -11.07
C SER A 111 9.82 8.20 -10.32
N GLU A 112 10.56 9.05 -11.04
CA GLU A 112 11.38 10.10 -10.43
C GLU A 112 10.55 11.10 -9.64
N SER A 113 9.27 11.28 -10.00
CA SER A 113 8.40 12.32 -9.43
C SER A 113 7.18 11.79 -8.70
N HIS A 114 6.77 10.54 -8.94
CA HIS A 114 5.51 10.00 -8.41
C HIS A 114 5.63 8.54 -7.98
N CYS A 115 4.73 8.17 -7.07
CA CYS A 115 4.40 6.79 -6.75
C CYS A 115 2.90 6.58 -7.02
N ILE A 116 2.56 5.58 -7.82
CA ILE A 116 1.16 5.16 -8.03
C ILE A 116 0.96 3.85 -7.28
N LEU A 117 0.13 3.86 -6.25
CA LEU A 117 -0.30 2.66 -5.53
C LEU A 117 -1.58 2.14 -6.18
N THR A 118 -1.52 0.97 -6.80
CA THR A 118 -2.69 0.23 -7.27
C THR A 118 -3.08 -0.83 -6.23
N LEU A 119 -4.32 -0.77 -5.77
CA LEU A 119 -4.97 -1.77 -4.94
C LEU A 119 -5.84 -2.63 -5.85
N LYS A 120 -5.70 -3.95 -5.79
CA LYS A 120 -6.50 -4.86 -6.60
C LYS A 120 -6.92 -6.08 -5.79
N GLU A 121 -8.20 -6.44 -5.89
CA GLU A 121 -8.70 -7.72 -5.37
C GLU A 121 -8.78 -8.72 -6.52
N LEU A 122 -8.18 -9.91 -6.31
CA LEU A 122 -7.90 -10.82 -7.43
C LEU A 122 -9.11 -11.62 -7.91
N LYS A 123 -10.16 -11.77 -7.09
CA LYS A 123 -11.32 -12.61 -7.43
C LYS A 123 -12.30 -11.88 -8.35
N SER A 124 -12.62 -10.64 -8.05
CA SER A 124 -13.49 -9.75 -8.81
C SER A 124 -12.73 -8.91 -9.83
N GLY A 125 -11.41 -8.71 -9.62
CA GLY A 125 -10.58 -7.87 -10.45
C GLY A 125 -10.76 -6.36 -10.21
N ILE A 126 -11.59 -5.96 -9.23
CA ILE A 126 -11.80 -4.55 -8.91
C ILE A 126 -10.49 -3.91 -8.46
N GLU A 127 -10.24 -2.70 -8.95
CA GLU A 127 -9.02 -1.95 -8.66
C GLU A 127 -9.31 -0.52 -8.21
N ALA A 128 -8.42 0.03 -7.41
CA ALA A 128 -8.37 1.44 -7.04
C ALA A 128 -6.93 1.94 -7.11
N LYS A 129 -6.75 3.23 -7.34
CA LYS A 129 -5.43 3.87 -7.39
C LYS A 129 -5.32 5.00 -6.39
N ARG A 130 -4.14 5.13 -5.78
CA ARG A 130 -3.75 6.30 -4.99
C ARG A 130 -2.51 6.89 -5.61
N HIS A 131 -2.58 8.16 -5.95
CA HIS A 131 -1.48 8.90 -6.56
C HIS A 131 -0.74 9.67 -5.49
N PHE A 132 0.58 9.58 -5.52
CA PHE A 132 1.46 10.31 -4.63
C PHE A 132 2.55 11.01 -5.43
N LYS A 133 2.87 12.23 -5.02
CA LYS A 133 3.99 13.01 -5.54
C LYS A 133 5.18 12.92 -4.60
N ARG A 134 6.35 12.63 -5.15
CA ARG A 134 7.60 12.61 -4.40
C ARG A 134 7.83 13.99 -3.77
N SER A 135 8.10 13.98 -2.48
CA SER A 135 8.51 15.17 -1.72
C SER A 135 10.03 15.23 -1.68
N GLN A 136 10.56 16.46 -1.77
CA GLN A 136 11.98 16.74 -1.53
C GLN A 136 12.34 16.47 -0.06
#